data_AF-A0A2S6UG22-F1
#
_entry.id   AF-A0A2S6UG22-F1
#
_cell.length_a   1.000
_cell.length_b   1.000
_cell.length_c   1.000
_cell.angle_alpha   90.00
_cell.angle_beta   90.00
_cell.angle_gamma   90.00
#
_symmetry.space_group_name_H-M   'P 1'
#
loop_
_entity.id
_entity.type
_entity.pdbx_description
1 polymer ?
#
loop_
_entity_poly.entity_id
_entity_poly.type
_entity_poly.pdbx_seq_one_letter_code
_entity_poly.pdbx_strand_id
1 'polypeptide(L)'
;MSSATPRILVAEGNPKERCEMLIAGGLSSGAEIYRDALKFLYPDAKIEIVYAADANGLLPAGAELAGYDGVVLGGSGLNIPGGEDDPRVQRQIQFARKVFE
;
A
#
# COMPACT_ATOMS: atom_id res chain seq x y z
N MET A 1 12.45 20.45 -16.29
CA MET A 1 12.52 19.21 -15.48
C MET A 1 11.40 18.31 -15.98
N SER A 2 11.68 17.03 -16.25
CA SER A 2 10.76 16.14 -16.97
C SER A 2 9.36 16.15 -16.34
N SER A 3 8.33 16.46 -17.14
CA SER A 3 6.92 16.55 -16.75
C SER A 3 6.23 15.17 -16.72
N ALA A 4 6.95 14.13 -16.32
CA ALA A 4 6.37 12.80 -16.25
C ALA A 4 5.46 12.73 -15.02
N THR A 5 4.19 12.40 -15.24
CA THR A 5 3.22 12.14 -14.19
C THR A 5 3.71 10.98 -13.32
N PRO A 6 4.01 11.20 -12.03
CA PRO A 6 4.57 10.15 -11.19
C PRO A 6 3.55 9.03 -11.00
N ARG A 7 4.01 7.79 -11.11
CA ARG A 7 3.24 6.59 -10.79
C ARG A 7 3.69 6.07 -9.43
N ILE A 8 2.81 6.17 -8.44
CA ILE A 8 3.12 5.83 -7.05
C ILE A 8 2.27 4.64 -6.63
N LEU A 9 2.91 3.66 -6.00
CA LEU A 9 2.24 2.54 -5.36
C LEU A 9 2.06 2.83 -3.87
N VAL A 10 0.86 2.59 -3.35
CA VAL A 10 0.57 2.66 -1.91
C VAL A 10 0.29 1.24 -1.43
N ALA A 11 1.18 0.71 -0.59
CA ALA A 11 1.03 -0.58 0.04
C ALA A 11 0.35 -0.41 1.41
N GLU A 12 -0.95 -0.66 1.46
CA GLU A 12 -1.74 -0.68 2.70
C GLU A 12 -1.33 -1.88 3.55
N GLY A 13 -0.96 -1.62 4.80
CA GLY A 13 -0.49 -2.64 5.74
C GLY A 13 -1.62 -3.40 6.41
N ASN A 14 -2.86 -2.89 6.33
CA ASN A 14 -4.04 -3.58 6.85
C ASN A 14 -4.69 -4.47 5.79
N PRO A 15 -5.33 -5.59 6.21
CA PRO A 15 -6.19 -6.36 5.32
C PRO A 15 -7.30 -5.51 4.70
N LYS A 16 -7.68 -5.78 3.45
CA LYS A 16 -8.72 -5.02 2.74
C LYS A 16 -10.03 -4.95 3.51
N GLU A 17 -10.43 -6.07 4.11
CA GLU A 17 -11.63 -6.18 4.94
C GLU A 17 -11.63 -5.15 6.10
N ARG A 18 -10.48 -4.95 6.77
CA ARG A 18 -10.36 -3.96 7.84
C ARG A 18 -10.56 -2.55 7.32
N CYS A 19 -10.01 -2.24 6.14
CA CYS A 19 -10.18 -0.93 5.51
C CYS A 19 -11.64 -0.70 5.12
N GLU A 20 -12.31 -1.70 4.55
CA GLU A 20 -13.73 -1.65 4.20
C GLU A 20 -14.61 -1.42 5.45
N MET A 21 -14.28 -2.05 6.58
CA MET A 21 -14.98 -1.80 7.85
C MET A 21 -14.81 -0.36 8.36
N LEU A 22 -13.61 0.23 8.25
CA LEU A 22 -13.37 1.62 8.63
C LEU A 22 -14.20 2.58 7.76
N ILE A 23 -14.20 2.34 6.44
CA ILE A 23 -14.96 3.13 5.46
C ILE A 23 -16.47 3.03 5.74
N ALA A 24 -16.98 1.83 6.00
CA ALA A 24 -18.38 1.63 6.38
C ALA A 24 -18.75 2.37 7.69
N GLY A 25 -17.78 2.56 8.58
CA GLY A 25 -17.92 3.35 9.81
C GLY A 25 -17.76 4.86 9.64
N GLY A 26 -17.57 5.36 8.41
CA GLY A 26 -17.38 6.79 8.13
C GLY A 26 -15.95 7.31 8.39
N LEU A 27 -14.97 6.41 8.49
CA LEU A 27 -13.55 6.74 8.63
C LEU A 27 -12.82 6.49 7.32
N SER A 28 -11.70 7.17 7.09
CA SER A 28 -10.81 6.86 5.97
C SER A 28 -9.85 5.73 6.32
N SER A 29 -9.51 4.90 5.34
CA SER A 29 -8.38 3.98 5.43
C SER A 29 -7.04 4.72 5.33
N GLY A 30 -5.95 4.08 5.77
CA GLY A 30 -4.60 4.64 5.62
C GLY A 30 -4.24 4.90 4.16
N ALA A 31 -4.61 3.98 3.28
CA ALA A 31 -4.42 4.11 1.84
C ALA A 31 -5.15 5.33 1.24
N GLU A 32 -6.39 5.61 1.67
CA GLU A 32 -7.13 6.80 1.21
C GLU A 32 -6.46 8.09 1.69
N ILE A 33 -6.00 8.12 2.94
CA ILE A 33 -5.28 9.29 3.49
C ILE A 33 -4.01 9.57 2.68
N TYR A 34 -3.21 8.54 2.38
CA TYR A 34 -2.00 8.72 1.55
C TYR A 34 -2.33 9.09 0.11
N ARG A 35 -3.35 8.46 -0.50
CA ARG A 35 -3.81 8.82 -1.85
C ARG A 35 -4.19 10.29 -1.93
N ASP A 36 -4.98 10.76 -0.97
CA ASP A 36 -5.50 12.13 -0.96
C ASP A 36 -4.36 13.14 -0.71
N ALA A 37 -3.44 12.84 0.19
CA ALA A 37 -2.24 13.65 0.41
C ALA A 37 -1.34 13.73 -0.84
N LEU A 38 -1.11 12.60 -1.52
CA LEU A 38 -0.32 12.55 -2.75
C LEU A 38 -1.01 13.31 -3.89
N LYS A 39 -2.34 13.17 -4.04
CA LYS A 39 -3.13 13.93 -5.02
C LYS A 39 -3.18 15.41 -4.71
N PHE A 40 -3.12 15.81 -3.45
CA PHE A 40 -3.02 17.22 -3.07
C PHE A 40 -1.69 17.83 -3.55
N LEU A 41 -0.58 17.11 -3.39
CA LEU A 41 0.76 17.57 -3.80
C LEU A 41 1.01 17.43 -5.31
N TYR A 42 0.51 16.35 -5.90
CA TYR A 42 0.69 15.99 -7.31
C TYR A 42 -0.67 15.56 -7.89
N PRO A 43 -1.52 16.51 -8.31
CA PRO A 43 -2.89 16.23 -8.78
C PRO A 43 -2.96 15.18 -9.89
N ASP A 44 -1.97 15.17 -10.79
CA ASP A 44 -1.94 14.25 -11.91
C ASP A 44 -1.40 12.86 -11.55
N ALA A 45 -0.77 12.67 -10.38
CA ALA A 45 -0.10 11.42 -10.01
C ALA A 45 -1.01 10.20 -10.19
N LYS A 46 -0.47 9.13 -10.78
CA LYS A 46 -1.18 7.86 -10.90
C LYS A 46 -0.92 7.06 -9.64
N ILE A 47 -1.96 6.82 -8.85
CA ILE A 47 -1.86 6.15 -7.57
C ILE A 47 -2.53 4.79 -7.67
N GLU A 48 -1.80 3.75 -7.28
CA GLU A 48 -2.27 2.39 -7.22
C GLU A 48 -2.20 1.89 -5.78
N ILE A 49 -3.23 1.19 -5.30
CA ILE A 49 -3.29 0.69 -3.93
C ILE A 49 -3.25 -0.84 -3.96
N VAL A 50 -2.37 -1.41 -3.14
CA VAL A 50 -2.29 -2.85 -2.87
C VAL A 50 -2.40 -3.09 -1.37
N TYR A 51 -2.90 -4.26 -0.97
CA TYR A 51 -3.12 -4.63 0.44
C TYR A 51 -2.08 -5.66 0.86
N ALA A 52 -0.90 -5.21 1.31
CA ALA A 52 0.28 -6.07 1.50
C ALA A 52 0.10 -7.17 2.57
N ALA A 53 -0.94 -7.08 3.41
CA ALA A 53 -1.32 -8.13 4.35
C ALA A 53 -2.09 -9.31 3.70
N ASP A 54 -2.72 -9.08 2.55
CA ASP A 54 -3.62 -10.04 1.92
C ASP A 54 -2.87 -10.97 0.97
N ALA A 55 -3.30 -12.24 0.89
CA ALA A 55 -2.69 -13.22 0.00
C ALA A 55 -2.77 -12.81 -1.48
N ASN A 56 -3.84 -12.09 -1.85
CA ASN A 56 -4.06 -11.58 -3.20
C ASN A 56 -3.72 -10.09 -3.34
N GLY A 57 -3.23 -9.44 -2.28
CA GLY A 57 -2.85 -8.02 -2.28
C GLY A 57 -1.48 -7.77 -2.88
N LEU A 58 -1.15 -8.53 -3.93
CA LEU A 58 0.06 -8.38 -4.71
C LEU A 58 -0.11 -7.25 -5.74
N LEU A 59 0.97 -6.98 -6.46
CA LEU A 59 0.91 -6.14 -7.65
C LEU A 59 -0.13 -6.68 -8.65
N PRO A 60 -0.77 -5.78 -9.42
CA PRO A 60 -1.62 -6.18 -10.53
C PRO A 60 -0.89 -7.12 -11.49
N ALA A 61 -1.65 -7.94 -12.20
CA ALA A 61 -1.10 -8.84 -13.21
C ALA A 61 -0.27 -8.06 -14.25
N GLY A 62 1.00 -8.46 -14.42
CA GLY A 62 1.94 -7.81 -15.34
C GLY A 62 2.56 -6.51 -14.83
N ALA A 63 2.29 -6.10 -13.59
CA ALA A 63 2.99 -4.99 -12.95
C ALA A 63 4.21 -5.47 -12.18
N GLU A 64 5.29 -4.68 -12.25
CA GLU A 64 6.53 -4.88 -11.50
C GLU A 64 6.83 -3.63 -10.67
N LEU A 65 7.54 -3.79 -9.54
CA LEU A 65 7.90 -2.67 -8.66
C LEU A 65 8.74 -1.62 -9.38
N ALA A 66 9.60 -2.04 -10.31
CA ALA A 66 10.40 -1.15 -11.15
C ALA A 66 9.57 -0.24 -12.07
N GLY A 67 8.27 -0.53 -12.25
CA GLY A 67 7.35 0.29 -13.03
C GLY A 67 6.72 1.47 -12.27
N TYR A 68 7.10 1.69 -11.01
CA TYR A 68 6.63 2.80 -10.17
C TYR A 68 7.80 3.75 -9.84
N ASP A 69 7.51 5.05 -9.82
CA ASP A 69 8.48 6.10 -9.46
C ASP A 69 8.67 6.21 -7.94
N GLY A 70 7.78 5.60 -7.16
CA GLY A 70 7.86 5.55 -5.70
C GLY A 70 6.84 4.60 -5.08
N VAL A 71 7.14 4.18 -3.84
CA VAL A 71 6.28 3.30 -3.05
C VAL A 71 6.07 3.91 -1.66
N VAL A 72 4.82 3.99 -1.22
CA VAL A 72 4.45 4.26 0.17
C VAL A 72 4.24 2.92 0.87
N LEU A 73 5.03 2.65 1.90
CA LEU A 73 4.79 1.55 2.83
C LEU A 73 3.91 2.05 3.97
N GLY A 74 2.63 1.69 3.94
CA GLY A 74 1.65 2.09 4.96
C GLY A 74 1.84 1.40 6.30
N GLY A 75 1.28 2.00 7.36
CA GLY A 75 1.23 1.39 8.68
C GLY A 75 0.21 0.25 8.77
N SER A 76 0.32 -0.57 9.81
CA SER A 76 -0.61 -1.67 10.10
C SER A 76 -1.00 -1.71 11.56
N GLY A 77 -2.23 -2.14 11.84
CA GLY A 77 -2.63 -2.55 13.19
C GLY A 77 -2.07 -3.93 13.58
N LEU A 78 -1.48 -4.66 12.63
CA LEU A 78 -0.74 -5.89 12.88
C LEU A 78 0.66 -5.54 13.38
N ASN A 79 1.16 -6.29 14.36
CA ASN A 79 2.47 -6.07 14.95
C ASN A 79 3.30 -7.37 14.92
N ILE A 80 4.62 -7.19 14.99
CA ILE A 80 5.57 -8.31 14.96
C ILE A 80 5.55 -9.08 16.27
N PRO A 81 5.61 -8.45 17.47
CA PRO A 81 5.66 -9.21 18.72
C PRO A 81 4.40 -10.06 18.94
N GLY A 82 4.56 -11.38 18.94
CA GLY A 82 3.45 -12.33 19.07
C GLY A 82 2.67 -12.57 17.77
N GLY A 83 3.13 -12.00 16.66
CA GLY A 83 2.58 -12.12 15.31
C GLY A 83 3.63 -12.53 14.28
N GLU A 84 4.80 -13.00 14.70
CA GLU A 84 5.90 -13.40 13.82
C GLU A 84 5.46 -14.53 12.87
N ASP A 85 4.63 -15.46 13.33
CA ASP A 85 4.08 -16.54 12.51
C ASP A 85 2.80 -16.15 11.77
N ASP A 86 2.31 -14.90 11.93
CA ASP A 86 1.13 -14.44 11.21
C ASP A 86 1.48 -14.25 9.72
N PRO A 87 0.84 -15.01 8.81
CA PRO A 87 1.13 -14.89 7.38
C PRO A 87 0.85 -13.49 6.83
N ARG A 88 -0.01 -12.70 7.46
CA ARG A 88 -0.27 -11.30 7.09
C ARG A 88 0.91 -10.38 7.42
N VAL A 89 1.58 -10.61 8.54
CA VAL A 89 2.81 -9.89 8.92
C VAL A 89 3.96 -10.32 8.01
N GLN A 90 4.12 -11.63 7.80
CA GLN A 90 5.15 -12.14 6.90
C GLN A 90 5.01 -11.61 5.47
N ARG A 91 3.78 -11.55 4.93
CA ARG A 91 3.55 -10.97 3.59
C ARG A 91 3.98 -9.50 3.49
N GLN A 92 3.68 -8.69 4.51
CA GLN A 92 4.12 -7.30 4.55
C GLN A 92 5.65 -7.18 4.60
N ILE A 93 6.33 -8.00 5.41
CA ILE A 93 7.80 -8.04 5.47
C ILE A 93 8.39 -8.41 4.11
N GLN A 94 7.86 -9.45 3.46
CA GLN A 94 8.35 -9.89 2.15
C GLN A 94 8.09 -8.84 1.07
N PHE A 95 6.94 -8.16 1.11
CA PHE A 95 6.64 -7.06 0.21
C PHE A 95 7.64 -5.90 0.41
N ALA A 96 7.86 -5.48 1.66
CA ALA A 96 8.81 -4.41 1.97
C ALA A 96 10.22 -4.74 1.50
N ARG A 97 10.69 -5.99 1.66
CA ARG A 97 11.98 -6.44 1.13
C ARG A 97 12.08 -6.25 -0.39
N LYS A 98 11.09 -6.72 -1.13
CA LYS A 98 11.03 -6.57 -2.60
C LYS A 98 11.07 -5.12 -3.08
N VAL A 99 10.59 -4.17 -2.27
CA VAL A 99 10.64 -2.73 -2.61
C VAL A 99 12.06 -2.17 -2.57
N PHE A 100 12.97 -2.77 -1.79
CA PHE A 100 14.35 -2.31 -1.62
C PHE A 100 15.39 -3.23 -2.29
N GLU A 101 14.95 -4.24 -3.05
CA GLU A 101 15.80 -5.05 -3.93
C GLU A 101 16.17 -4.28 -5.20
#